data_AF-A0A4Q4DMS2-F1
#
_entry.id   AF-A0A4Q4DMS2-F1
#
_cell.length_a   1.000
_cell.length_b   1.000
_cell.length_c   1.000
_cell.angle_alpha   90.00
_cell.angle_beta   90.00
_cell.angle_gamma   90.00
#
_symmetry.space_group_name_H-M   'P 1'
#
loop_
_entity.id
_entity.type
_entity.pdbx_description
1 polymer ?
#
loop_
_entity_poly.entity_id
_entity_poly.type
_entity_poly.pdbx_seq_one_letter_code
_entity_poly.pdbx_strand_id
1 'polypeptide(L)'
;MTDLPYTDADLRAEAIAQHRELTDDPEYFTVGEAMCDAKVPSSATGETWETLLDEDGYNAAQRKIHDLISGAANVSEWAVNLGADGLEPEDQAITIGADEKPIARVHFAFEPGMPDEMRIALVEGIGEAIADHL
;
A
#
# COMPACT_ATOMS: atom_id res chain seq x y z
N MET A 1 -9.68 24.04 -25.22
CA MET A 1 -8.83 22.93 -25.67
C MET A 1 -7.42 23.46 -25.65
N THR A 2 -6.60 23.02 -24.70
CA THR A 2 -5.18 23.35 -24.71
C THR A 2 -4.50 22.46 -25.77
N ASP A 3 -3.75 23.08 -26.69
CA ASP A 3 -2.94 22.46 -27.74
C ASP A 3 -1.74 21.69 -27.14
N LEU A 4 -2.00 20.78 -26.20
CA LEU A 4 -0.97 19.90 -25.65
C LEU A 4 -0.81 18.69 -26.59
N PRO A 5 0.43 18.23 -26.82
CA PRO A 5 0.69 17.06 -27.65
C PRO A 5 0.34 15.73 -26.96
N TYR A 6 -0.36 15.77 -25.83
CA TYR A 6 -0.72 14.63 -24.99
C TYR A 6 -2.09 14.83 -24.32
N THR A 7 -2.69 13.72 -23.92
CA THR A 7 -3.96 13.63 -23.21
C THR A 7 -3.76 13.26 -21.74
N ASP A 8 -4.77 13.44 -20.90
CA ASP A 8 -4.75 12.97 -19.51
C ASP A 8 -4.58 11.45 -19.41
N ALA A 9 -5.07 10.70 -20.40
CA ALA A 9 -4.89 9.25 -20.48
C ALA A 9 -3.40 8.89 -20.72
N ASP A 10 -2.69 9.66 -21.54
CA ASP A 10 -1.25 9.46 -21.76
C ASP A 10 -0.46 9.72 -20.47
N LEU A 11 -0.81 10.78 -19.73
CA LEU A 11 -0.19 11.08 -18.44
C LEU A 11 -0.45 9.97 -17.40
N ARG A 12 -1.68 9.45 -17.32
CA ARG A 12 -2.01 8.34 -16.42
C ARG A 12 -1.25 7.08 -16.80
N ALA A 13 -1.20 6.73 -18.08
CA ALA A 13 -0.47 5.56 -18.56
C ALA A 13 1.03 5.62 -18.20
N GLU A 14 1.65 6.78 -18.42
CA GLU A 14 3.06 6.99 -18.07
C GLU A 14 3.28 6.96 -16.55
N ALA A 15 2.41 7.59 -15.76
CA ALA A 15 2.49 7.56 -14.31
C ALA A 15 2.37 6.13 -13.75
N ILE A 16 1.51 5.28 -14.34
CA ILE A 16 1.38 3.86 -13.98
C ILE A 16 2.68 3.11 -14.28
N ALA A 17 3.28 3.35 -15.46
CA ALA A 17 4.53 2.71 -15.85
C ALA A 17 5.67 3.10 -14.88
N GLN A 18 5.80 4.38 -14.54
CA GLN A 18 6.82 4.84 -13.60
C GLN A 18 6.58 4.35 -12.17
N HIS A 19 5.33 4.41 -11.68
CA HIS A 19 5.01 3.89 -10.35
C HIS A 19 5.34 2.41 -10.23
N ARG A 20 5.03 1.63 -11.28
CA ARG A 20 5.43 0.22 -11.36
C ARG A 20 6.94 0.07 -11.25
N GLU A 21 7.71 0.74 -12.11
CA GLU A 21 9.17 0.60 -12.14
C GLU A 21 9.81 0.96 -10.79
N LEU A 22 9.32 2.03 -10.16
CA LEU A 22 9.79 2.47 -8.86
C LEU A 22 9.43 1.53 -7.71
N THR A 23 8.49 0.59 -7.91
CA THR A 23 8.02 -0.34 -6.88
C THR A 23 8.30 -1.83 -7.17
N ASP A 24 8.71 -2.20 -8.40
CA ASP A 24 8.86 -3.59 -8.83
C ASP A 24 10.02 -4.31 -8.13
N ASP A 25 11.13 -3.62 -7.88
CA ASP A 25 12.33 -4.22 -7.25
C ASP A 25 13.29 -3.14 -6.72
N PRO A 26 13.10 -2.62 -5.49
CA PRO A 26 14.08 -1.71 -4.91
C PRO A 26 15.39 -2.45 -4.65
N GLU A 27 16.51 -1.91 -5.12
CA GLU A 27 17.81 -2.54 -4.89
C GLU A 27 18.01 -2.86 -3.40
N TYR A 28 18.42 -4.10 -3.09
CA TYR A 28 18.66 -4.57 -1.72
C TYR A 28 19.45 -3.56 -0.89
N PHE A 29 20.49 -2.97 -1.46
CA PHE A 29 21.32 -1.97 -0.80
C PHE A 29 20.52 -0.73 -0.37
N THR A 30 19.66 -0.20 -1.25
CA THR A 30 18.77 0.94 -0.98
C THR A 30 17.80 0.65 0.17
N VAL A 31 17.30 -0.58 0.28
CA VAL A 31 16.47 -1.00 1.44
C VAL A 31 17.26 -0.89 2.74
N GLY A 32 18.53 -1.32 2.75
CA GLY A 32 19.40 -1.19 3.91
C GLY A 32 19.64 0.28 4.26
N GLU A 33 20.05 1.10 3.30
CA GLU A 33 20.27 2.53 3.56
C GLU A 33 19.03 3.22 4.17
N ALA A 34 17.84 2.93 3.65
CA ALA A 34 16.59 3.47 4.19
C ALA A 34 16.26 2.93 5.61
N MET A 35 16.62 1.68 5.92
CA MET A 35 16.41 1.08 7.23
C MET A 35 17.31 1.68 8.30
N CYS A 36 18.55 2.04 7.96
CA CYS A 36 19.60 2.44 8.91
C CYS A 36 19.12 3.46 9.95
N ASP A 37 18.54 4.56 9.48
CA ASP A 37 18.04 5.66 10.31
C ASP A 37 16.55 5.53 10.69
N ALA A 38 15.84 4.55 10.12
CA ALA A 38 14.42 4.38 10.36
C ALA A 38 14.17 3.82 11.77
N LYS A 39 13.26 4.45 12.50
CA LYS A 39 12.81 3.96 13.81
C LYS A 39 12.03 2.67 13.67
N VAL A 40 12.28 1.73 14.57
CA VAL A 40 11.48 0.51 14.69
C VAL A 40 10.15 0.89 15.35
N PRO A 41 8.98 0.73 14.70
CA PRO A 41 7.71 1.23 15.22
C PRO A 41 7.33 0.66 16.60
N SER A 42 7.75 -0.57 16.89
CA SER A 42 7.50 -1.24 18.16
C SER A 42 8.57 -0.99 19.23
N SER A 43 9.66 -0.25 18.93
CA SER A 43 10.67 0.06 19.92
C SER A 43 10.11 1.06 20.93
N ALA A 44 10.04 0.64 22.20
CA ALA A 44 9.57 1.49 23.30
C ALA A 44 10.49 2.71 23.56
N THR A 45 11.74 2.59 23.16
CA THR A 45 12.83 3.57 23.30
C THR A 45 13.04 4.39 22.03
N GLY A 46 12.35 4.05 20.94
CA GLY A 46 12.44 4.75 19.66
C GLY A 46 13.75 4.50 18.91
N GLU A 47 14.38 3.35 19.15
CA GLU A 47 15.62 2.92 18.50
C GLU A 47 15.45 2.76 16.98
N THR A 48 16.53 2.99 16.24
CA THR A 48 16.60 2.70 14.82
C THR A 48 16.94 1.23 14.59
N TRP A 49 16.70 0.73 13.38
CA TRP A 49 17.08 -0.64 13.01
C TRP A 49 18.58 -0.89 13.20
N GLU A 50 19.45 0.08 12.87
CA GLU A 50 20.90 -0.04 13.04
C GLU A 50 21.29 -0.15 14.53
N THR A 51 20.67 0.63 15.40
CA THR A 51 21.02 0.60 16.83
C THR A 51 20.44 -0.60 17.58
N LEU A 52 19.31 -1.12 17.12
CA LEU A 52 18.59 -2.21 17.80
C LEU A 52 19.20 -3.58 17.50
N LEU A 53 19.76 -3.76 16.30
CA LEU A 53 20.21 -5.05 15.79
C LEU A 53 21.73 -5.08 15.66
N ASP A 54 22.31 -6.26 15.81
CA ASP A 54 23.67 -6.52 15.35
C ASP A 54 23.70 -6.69 13.81
N GLU A 55 24.90 -6.80 13.23
CA GLU A 55 25.10 -6.90 11.79
C GLU A 55 24.31 -8.07 11.17
N ASP A 56 24.31 -9.24 11.82
CA ASP A 56 23.58 -10.42 11.33
C ASP A 56 22.06 -10.21 11.40
N GLY A 57 21.55 -9.66 12.50
CA GLY A 57 20.14 -9.33 12.68
C GLY A 57 19.67 -8.28 11.69
N TYR A 58 20.48 -7.25 11.46
CA TYR A 58 20.21 -6.20 10.50
C TYR A 58 20.10 -6.74 9.08
N ASN A 59 21.09 -7.52 8.63
CA ASN A 59 21.08 -8.17 7.32
C ASN A 59 19.88 -9.11 7.14
N ALA A 60 19.50 -9.85 8.18
CA ALA A 60 18.33 -10.72 8.16
C ALA A 60 17.02 -9.92 8.05
N ALA A 61 16.91 -8.79 8.73
CA ALA A 61 15.76 -7.90 8.64
C ALA A 61 15.67 -7.25 7.26
N GLN A 62 16.78 -6.76 6.72
CA GLN A 62 16.86 -6.16 5.39
C GLN A 62 16.40 -7.12 4.30
N ARG A 63 16.85 -8.38 4.34
CA ARG A 63 16.38 -9.42 3.40
C ARG A 63 14.87 -9.63 3.50
N LYS A 64 14.33 -9.76 4.71
CA LYS A 64 12.88 -9.94 4.90
C LYS A 64 12.08 -8.74 4.39
N ILE A 65 12.54 -7.52 4.63
CA ILE A 65 11.86 -6.32 4.16
C ILE A 65 11.93 -6.22 2.64
N HIS A 66 13.10 -6.47 2.06
CA HIS A 66 13.27 -6.55 0.61
C HIS A 66 12.35 -7.59 -0.02
N ASP A 67 12.26 -8.80 0.55
CA ASP A 67 11.39 -9.87 0.08
C ASP A 67 9.90 -9.49 0.19
N LEU A 68 9.51 -8.75 1.24
CA LEU A 68 8.14 -8.23 1.40
C LEU A 68 7.79 -7.20 0.31
N ILE A 69 8.72 -6.31 -0.03
CA ILE A 69 8.50 -5.30 -1.07
C ILE A 69 8.45 -5.98 -2.45
N SER A 70 9.44 -6.82 -2.76
CA SER A 70 9.53 -7.55 -4.03
C SER A 70 8.36 -8.51 -4.25
N GLY A 71 7.79 -9.04 -3.16
CA GLY A 71 6.62 -9.92 -3.18
C GLY A 71 5.28 -9.19 -3.17
N ALA A 72 5.26 -7.87 -3.06
CA ALA A 72 4.03 -7.10 -3.03
C ALA A 72 3.29 -7.16 -4.38
N ALA A 73 1.95 -7.15 -4.34
CA ALA A 73 1.17 -7.11 -5.56
C ALA A 73 1.36 -5.75 -6.24
N ASN A 74 1.59 -5.76 -7.55
CA ASN A 74 1.64 -4.53 -8.33
C ASN A 74 0.23 -3.95 -8.47
N VAL A 75 -0.04 -2.89 -7.70
CA VAL A 75 -1.30 -2.14 -7.70
C VAL A 75 -1.14 -0.73 -8.29
N SER A 76 -0.10 -0.50 -9.10
CA SER A 76 0.25 0.83 -9.62
C SER A 76 -0.88 1.48 -10.41
N GLU A 77 -1.58 0.70 -11.24
CA GLU A 77 -2.76 1.19 -11.98
C GLU A 77 -3.86 1.67 -11.03
N TRP A 78 -4.15 0.90 -9.99
CA TRP A 78 -5.16 1.29 -9.00
C TRP A 78 -4.72 2.53 -8.23
N ALA A 79 -3.49 2.56 -7.72
CA ALA A 79 -2.96 3.68 -6.95
C ALA A 79 -3.00 5.01 -7.75
N VAL A 80 -2.54 4.99 -9.01
CA VAL A 80 -2.54 6.19 -9.86
C VAL A 80 -3.97 6.63 -10.19
N ASN A 81 -4.87 5.70 -10.52
CA ASN A 81 -6.25 6.06 -10.84
C ASN A 81 -7.00 6.61 -9.62
N LEU A 82 -6.82 6.02 -8.43
CA LEU A 82 -7.42 6.53 -7.18
C LEU A 82 -6.98 7.97 -6.91
N GLY A 83 -5.68 8.25 -6.97
CA GLY A 83 -5.15 9.59 -6.74
C GLY A 83 -5.59 10.60 -7.80
N ALA A 84 -5.63 10.19 -9.07
CA ALA A 84 -6.09 11.04 -10.16
C ALA A 84 -7.60 11.36 -10.11
N ASP A 85 -8.37 10.51 -9.43
CA ASP A 85 -9.79 10.73 -9.16
C ASP A 85 -10.04 11.47 -7.83
N GLY A 86 -8.97 11.81 -7.10
CA GLY A 86 -9.03 12.53 -5.83
C GLY A 86 -9.54 11.69 -4.66
N LEU A 87 -9.44 10.36 -4.75
CA LEU A 87 -9.85 9.44 -3.70
C LEU A 87 -8.69 9.18 -2.72
N GLU A 88 -9.01 9.07 -1.44
CA GLU A 88 -8.07 8.72 -0.37
C GLU A 88 -8.34 7.29 0.12
N PRO A 89 -7.31 6.47 0.34
CA PRO A 89 -7.48 5.12 0.88
C PRO A 89 -8.06 5.17 2.31
N GLU A 90 -8.91 4.20 2.62
CA GLU A 90 -9.49 4.00 3.94
C GLU A 90 -8.77 2.85 4.67
N ASP A 91 -8.62 2.98 5.99
CA ASP A 91 -7.95 1.96 6.82
C ASP A 91 -8.82 0.71 7.00
N GLN A 92 -10.15 0.88 6.96
CA GLN A 92 -11.10 -0.21 7.01
C GLN A 92 -11.04 -1.08 5.76
N ALA A 93 -11.06 -2.39 5.96
CA ALA A 93 -11.09 -3.38 4.88
C ALA A 93 -11.94 -4.59 5.27
N ILE A 94 -12.60 -5.20 4.29
CA ILE A 94 -13.31 -6.46 4.49
C ILE A 94 -12.35 -7.60 4.15
N THR A 95 -12.19 -8.56 5.05
CA THR A 95 -11.37 -9.76 4.82
C THR A 95 -12.25 -11.00 4.81
N ILE A 96 -12.14 -11.81 3.75
CA ILE A 96 -12.94 -13.02 3.53
C ILE A 96 -12.06 -14.25 3.76
N GLY A 97 -12.58 -15.21 4.54
CA GLY A 97 -11.89 -16.44 4.93
C GLY A 97 -10.89 -16.16 6.06
N ALA A 98 -11.29 -16.37 7.31
CA ALA A 98 -10.48 -16.00 8.47
C ALA A 98 -10.30 -17.18 9.43
N ASP A 99 -9.28 -18.01 9.16
CA ASP A 99 -8.59 -18.86 10.15
C ASP A 99 -7.06 -18.71 9.95
N GLU A 100 -6.46 -19.27 8.88
CA GLU A 100 -5.00 -19.25 8.68
C GLU A 100 -4.52 -18.32 7.55
N LYS A 101 -5.36 -18.01 6.55
CA LYS A 101 -5.00 -17.11 5.44
C LYS A 101 -6.23 -16.47 4.78
N PRO A 102 -6.22 -15.15 4.54
CA PRO A 102 -7.29 -14.49 3.79
C PRO A 102 -7.38 -15.03 2.36
N ILE A 103 -8.59 -15.34 1.92
CA ILE A 103 -8.89 -15.77 0.54
C ILE A 103 -9.12 -14.55 -0.35
N ALA A 104 -9.76 -13.51 0.19
CA ALA A 104 -9.95 -12.23 -0.48
C ALA A 104 -9.92 -11.09 0.52
N ARG A 105 -9.59 -9.89 0.04
CA ARG A 105 -9.65 -8.64 0.78
C ARG A 105 -10.20 -7.53 -0.10
N VAL A 106 -11.11 -6.74 0.45
CA VAL A 106 -11.68 -5.55 -0.20
C VAL A 106 -11.16 -4.33 0.54
N HIS A 107 -10.38 -3.51 -0.16
CA HIS A 107 -9.93 -2.20 0.30
C HIS A 107 -10.82 -1.12 -0.28
N PHE A 108 -10.99 -0.03 0.47
CA PHE A 108 -11.83 1.10 0.09
C PHE A 108 -10.99 2.36 -0.11
N ALA A 109 -11.49 3.24 -0.96
CA ALA A 109 -10.99 4.60 -1.10
C ALA A 109 -12.19 5.53 -1.32
N PHE A 110 -12.19 6.68 -0.66
CA PHE A 110 -13.33 7.59 -0.59
C PHE A 110 -12.93 9.02 -0.96
N GLU A 111 -13.92 9.79 -1.39
CA GLU A 111 -13.74 11.24 -1.53
C GLU A 111 -13.55 11.86 -0.12
N PRO A 112 -12.57 12.76 0.10
CA PRO A 112 -12.22 13.28 1.42
C PRO A 112 -13.37 13.94 2.19
N GLY A 113 -14.30 14.59 1.49
CA GLY A 113 -15.48 15.23 2.06
C GLY A 113 -16.66 14.30 2.37
N MET A 114 -16.56 13.00 2.03
CA MET A 114 -17.61 12.03 2.34
C MET A 114 -17.74 11.84 3.87
N PRO A 115 -18.95 11.97 4.46
CA PRO A 115 -19.13 11.83 5.90
C PRO A 115 -18.76 10.44 6.42
N ASP A 116 -18.09 10.36 7.57
CA ASP A 116 -17.64 9.11 8.19
C ASP A 116 -18.79 8.12 8.40
N GLU A 117 -19.96 8.57 8.86
CA GLU A 117 -21.15 7.73 9.04
C GLU A 117 -21.56 7.05 7.73
N MET A 118 -21.40 7.74 6.59
CA MET A 118 -21.72 7.19 5.28
C MET A 118 -20.67 6.19 4.80
N ARG A 119 -19.38 6.43 5.08
CA ARG A 119 -18.29 5.49 4.80
C ARG A 119 -18.50 4.19 5.58
N ILE A 120 -18.74 4.29 6.89
CA ILE A 120 -19.00 3.17 7.78
C ILE A 120 -20.20 2.37 7.29
N ALA A 121 -21.34 3.03 7.05
CA ALA A 121 -22.55 2.36 6.59
C ALA A 121 -22.36 1.63 5.26
N LEU A 122 -21.54 2.17 4.34
CA LEU A 122 -21.23 1.51 3.08
C LEU A 122 -20.36 0.26 3.31
N VAL A 123 -19.29 0.38 4.11
CA VAL A 123 -18.39 -0.75 4.40
C VAL A 123 -19.14 -1.87 5.10
N GLU A 124 -19.95 -1.55 6.12
CA GLU A 124 -20.79 -2.52 6.84
C GLU A 124 -21.80 -3.17 5.90
N GLY A 125 -22.52 -2.39 5.09
CA GLY A 125 -23.52 -2.92 4.16
C GLY A 125 -22.92 -3.84 3.08
N ILE A 126 -21.71 -3.54 2.59
CA ILE A 126 -20.99 -4.44 1.68
C ILE A 126 -20.57 -5.72 2.41
N GLY A 127 -20.11 -5.60 3.66
CA GLY A 127 -19.75 -6.75 4.51
C GLY A 127 -20.92 -7.70 4.74
N GLU A 128 -22.09 -7.15 5.09
CA GLU A 128 -23.33 -7.91 5.26
C GLU A 128 -23.75 -8.60 3.96
N ALA A 129 -23.75 -7.87 2.83
CA ALA A 129 -24.12 -8.44 1.54
C ALA A 129 -23.20 -9.59 1.10
N ILE A 130 -21.90 -9.50 1.39
CA ILE A 130 -20.94 -10.58 1.13
C ILE A 130 -21.25 -11.77 2.05
N ALA A 131 -21.48 -11.53 3.35
CA ALA A 131 -21.77 -12.59 4.32
C ALA A 131 -23.05 -13.37 3.97
N ASP A 132 -24.06 -12.71 3.40
CA ASP A 132 -25.29 -13.36 2.97
C ASP A 132 -25.10 -14.36 1.81
N HIS A 133 -23.96 -14.33 1.11
CA HIS A 133 -23.69 -15.14 -0.09
C HIS A 133 -22.52 -16.13 0.06
N LEU A 134 -21.87 -16.18 1.23
CA LEU A 134 -20.77 -17.09 1.54
C LEU A 134 -21.16 -18.12 2.60
#